data_AF-A0A3A5M8F2-F1
#
_entry.id   AF-A0A3A5M8F2-F1
#
_cell.length_a   1.000
_cell.length_b   1.000
_cell.length_c   1.000
_cell.angle_alpha   90.00
_cell.angle_beta   90.00
_cell.angle_gamma   90.00
#
_symmetry.space_group_name_H-M   'P 1'
#
loop_
_entity.id
_entity.type
_entity.pdbx_description
1 polymer ?
#
loop_
_entity_poly.entity_id
_entity_poly.type
_entity_poly.pdbx_seq_one_letter_code
_entity_poly.pdbx_strand_id
1 'polypeptide(L)'
;MTITIFEKPSGCFGCKKTKELFDAAGVQFVTVDITTNDQALAYVTDELGYSQAPVVVYAKDGSEDHWSGLNPTKISQVIALDGAK
;
A
#
# COMPACT_ATOMS: atom_id res chain seq x y z
N MET A 1 -12.64 5.28 3.05
CA MET A 1 -11.35 4.59 3.23
C MET A 1 -10.44 5.03 2.11
N THR A 2 -9.18 5.31 2.42
CA THR A 2 -8.15 5.69 1.44
C THR A 2 -7.02 4.69 1.55
N ILE A 3 -6.52 4.19 0.42
CA ILE A 3 -5.38 3.26 0.37
C ILE A 3 -4.33 3.84 -0.57
N THR A 4 -3.10 3.94 -0.10
CA THR A 4 -1.94 4.39 -0.86
C THR A 4 -0.90 3.29 -0.88
N ILE A 5 -0.43 2.91 -2.07
CA ILE A 5 0.63 1.92 -2.27
C ILE A 5 1.87 2.65 -2.74
N PHE A 6 2.84 2.79 -1.84
CA PHE A 6 4.18 3.23 -2.17
C PHE A 6 4.93 2.06 -2.81
N GLU A 7 5.33 2.23 -4.06
CA GLU A 7 5.87 1.16 -4.87
C GLU A 7 7.15 1.53 -5.61
N LYS A 8 7.85 0.48 -6.03
CA LYS A 8 8.90 0.55 -7.04
C LYS A 8 8.38 -0.10 -8.33
N PRO A 9 8.10 0.66 -9.40
CA PRO A 9 7.43 0.14 -10.60
C PRO A 9 8.18 -1.01 -11.29
N SER A 10 9.51 -0.98 -11.27
CA SER A 10 10.35 -2.00 -11.91
C SER A 10 10.89 -3.02 -10.91
N GLY A 11 10.63 -4.30 -11.16
CA GLY A 11 11.21 -5.41 -10.40
C GLY A 11 10.52 -5.71 -9.05
N CYS A 12 9.36 -5.12 -8.77
CA CYS A 12 8.63 -5.36 -7.53
C CYS A 12 7.45 -6.33 -7.74
N PHE A 13 7.69 -7.64 -7.60
CA PHE A 13 6.63 -8.65 -7.68
C PHE A 13 5.52 -8.40 -6.65
N GLY A 14 5.90 -8.05 -5.41
CA GLY A 14 4.94 -7.76 -4.34
C GLY A 14 4.03 -6.56 -4.64
N CYS A 15 4.55 -5.52 -5.28
CA CYS A 15 3.79 -4.34 -5.67
C CYS A 15 2.73 -4.72 -6.72
N LYS A 16 3.14 -5.43 -7.77
CA LYS A 16 2.23 -5.94 -8.79
C LYS A 16 1.14 -6.81 -8.15
N LYS A 17 1.52 -7.75 -7.28
CA LYS A 17 0.57 -8.72 -6.73
C LYS A 17 -0.43 -8.10 -5.75
N THR A 18 0.00 -7.11 -4.98
CA THR A 18 -0.88 -6.35 -4.10
C THR A 18 -1.94 -5.58 -4.90
N LYS A 19 -1.53 -4.87 -5.96
CA LYS A 19 -2.44 -4.15 -6.86
C LYS A 19 -3.45 -5.08 -7.52
N GLU A 20 -2.98 -6.19 -8.10
CA GLU A 20 -3.87 -7.20 -8.72
C GLU A 20 -4.94 -7.72 -7.76
N LEU A 21 -4.60 -7.94 -6.47
CA LEU A 21 -5.55 -8.41 -5.47
C LEU A 21 -6.59 -7.35 -5.09
N PHE A 22 -6.18 -6.08 -4.95
CA PHE A 22 -7.12 -4.99 -4.71
C PHE A 22 -8.01 -4.72 -5.93
N ASP A 23 -7.44 -4.69 -7.14
CA ASP A 23 -8.20 -4.54 -8.39
C ASP A 23 -9.23 -5.65 -8.55
N ALA A 24 -8.84 -6.91 -8.32
CA ALA A 24 -9.75 -8.06 -8.38
C ALA A 24 -10.89 -7.99 -7.36
N ALA A 25 -10.66 -7.32 -6.23
CA ALA A 25 -11.66 -7.08 -5.19
C ALA A 25 -12.47 -5.77 -5.40
N GLY A 26 -12.18 -4.99 -6.44
CA GLY A 26 -12.83 -3.70 -6.70
C GLY A 26 -12.47 -2.60 -5.70
N VAL A 27 -11.37 -2.77 -4.97
CA VAL A 27 -10.90 -1.81 -3.96
C VAL A 27 -10.13 -0.68 -4.64
N GLN A 28 -10.53 0.57 -4.41
CA GLN A 28 -9.83 1.74 -4.95
C GLN A 28 -8.56 2.04 -4.14
N PHE A 29 -7.45 2.24 -4.84
CA PHE A 29 -6.18 2.64 -4.27
C PHE A 29 -5.46 3.64 -5.18
N VAL A 30 -4.52 4.39 -4.62
CA VAL A 30 -3.56 5.20 -5.37
C VAL A 30 -2.16 4.60 -5.26
N THR A 31 -1.34 4.82 -6.27
CA THR A 31 0.06 4.38 -6.26
C THR A 31 1.00 5.58 -6.27
N VAL A 32 2.11 5.45 -5.55
CA VAL A 32 3.16 6.47 -5.50
C VAL A 32 4.49 5.79 -5.81
N ASP A 33 5.17 6.23 -6.87
CA ASP A 33 6.50 5.73 -7.24
C ASP A 33 7.57 6.39 -6.37
N ILE A 34 8.14 5.62 -5.45
CA ILE A 34 9.20 6.10 -4.54
C ILE A 34 10.55 6.29 -5.23
N THR A 35 10.72 5.81 -6.48
CA THR A 35 11.99 5.96 -7.22
C THR A 35 12.13 7.31 -7.89
N THR A 36 11.03 8.05 -8.02
CA THR A 36 10.98 9.36 -8.69
C THR A 36 10.42 10.46 -7.78
N ASN A 37 10.06 10.12 -6.55
CA ASN A 37 9.50 11.05 -5.57
C ASN A 37 10.28 10.97 -4.25
N ASP A 38 11.21 11.90 -4.06
CA ASP A 38 12.09 11.95 -2.88
C ASP A 38 11.32 12.15 -1.57
N GLN A 39 10.22 12.90 -1.60
CA GLN A 39 9.38 13.10 -0.41
C GLN A 39 8.66 11.82 -0.01
N ALA A 40 8.16 11.05 -0.98
CA ALA A 40 7.55 9.76 -0.73
C ALA A 40 8.57 8.72 -0.24
N LEU A 41 9.80 8.76 -0.76
CA LEU A 41 10.88 7.92 -0.28
C LEU A 41 11.22 8.23 1.18
N ALA A 42 11.43 9.51 1.51
CA ALA A 42 11.73 9.95 2.88
C ALA A 42 10.59 9.60 3.86
N TYR A 43 9.33 9.77 3.45
CA TYR A 43 8.18 9.34 4.25
C TYR A 43 8.25 7.83 4.57
N VAL A 44 8.51 7.00 3.55
CA VAL A 44 8.60 5.55 3.71
C VAL A 44 9.80 5.13 4.58
N THR A 45 10.97 5.74 4.39
CA THR A 45 12.20 5.33 5.07
C THR A 45 12.37 5.94 6.45
N ASP A 46 12.10 7.23 6.59
CA ASP A 46 12.48 8.01 7.76
C ASP A 46 11.31 8.12 8.74
N GLU A 47 10.09 8.28 8.24
CA GLU A 47 8.89 8.37 9.09
C GLU A 47 8.30 7.00 9.41
N LEU A 48 8.12 6.14 8.40
CA LEU A 48 7.56 4.80 8.59
C LEU A 48 8.61 3.72 8.91
N GLY A 49 9.89 3.96 8.64
CA GLY A 49 10.98 3.05 8.98
C GLY A 49 11.13 1.83 8.07
N TYR A 50 10.56 1.84 6.86
CA TYR A 50 10.60 0.70 5.94
C TYR A 50 11.66 0.85 4.85
N SER A 51 12.26 -0.28 4.47
CA SER A 51 13.24 -0.36 3.37
C SER A 51 12.80 -1.28 2.23
N GLN A 52 11.59 -1.85 2.31
CA GLN A 52 11.03 -2.77 1.33
C GLN A 52 9.73 -2.23 0.74
N ALA A 53 9.61 -2.32 -0.59
CA ALA A 53 8.36 -2.08 -1.32
C ALA A 53 7.59 -3.40 -1.58
N PRO A 54 6.24 -3.38 -1.67
CA PRO A 54 5.39 -2.21 -1.49
C PRO A 54 5.28 -1.80 -0.02
N VAL A 55 5.02 -0.52 0.25
CA VAL A 55 4.46 -0.08 1.54
C VAL A 55 3.03 0.33 1.28
N VAL A 56 2.10 -0.29 1.99
CA VAL A 56 0.67 0.04 1.88
C VAL A 56 0.28 0.80 3.13
N VAL A 57 -0.31 1.96 2.94
CA VAL A 57 -0.89 2.80 3.99
C VAL A 57 -2.38 2.89 3.73
N TYR A 58 -3.20 2.68 4.75
CA TYR A 58 -4.64 2.87 4.63
C TYR A 58 -5.21 3.66 5.81
N ALA A 59 -6.17 4.52 5.51
CA ALA A 59 -6.86 5.34 6.49
C ALA A 59 -8.36 5.05 6.51
N LYS A 60 -8.91 4.78 7.70
CA LYS A 60 -10.34 4.55 7.96
C LYS A 60 -10.73 5.23 9.27
N ASP A 61 -11.81 6.01 9.23
CA ASP A 61 -12.42 6.66 10.40
C ASP A 61 -11.43 7.47 11.26
N GLY A 62 -10.49 8.15 10.62
CA GLY A 62 -9.47 8.99 11.30
C GLY A 62 -8.29 8.21 11.88
N SER A 63 -8.26 6.87 11.73
CA SER A 63 -7.11 6.04 12.06
C SER A 63 -6.36 5.62 10.80
N GLU A 64 -5.03 5.59 10.88
CA GLU A 64 -4.15 5.10 9.83
C GLU A 64 -3.42 3.85 10.32
N ASP A 65 -3.25 2.86 9.43
CA ASP A 65 -2.41 1.68 9.65
C ASP A 65 -1.66 1.38 8.35
N HIS A 66 -0.53 0.69 8.46
CA HIS A 66 0.39 0.47 7.36
C HIS A 66 1.21 -0.81 7.50
N TRP A 67 1.70 -1.32 6.38
CA TRP A 67 2.64 -2.46 6.37
C TRP A 67 3.55 -2.42 5.15
N SER A 68 4.66 -3.15 5.22
CA SER A 68 5.57 -3.37 4.09
C SER A 68 5.50 -4.81 3.56
N GLY A 69 5.82 -4.97 2.27
CA GLY A 69 5.89 -6.25 1.58
C GLY A 69 4.53 -6.80 1.14
N LEU A 70 4.58 -7.89 0.37
CA LEU A 70 3.38 -8.64 0.01
C LEU A 70 2.85 -9.38 1.25
N ASN A 71 1.69 -8.95 1.76
CA ASN A 71 1.06 -9.54 2.94
C ASN A 71 -0.40 -9.91 2.64
N PRO A 72 -0.67 -11.16 2.20
CA PRO A 72 -2.02 -11.61 1.83
C PRO A 72 -3.04 -11.46 2.97
N THR A 73 -2.63 -11.64 4.22
CA THR A 73 -3.51 -11.50 5.38
C THR A 73 -3.97 -10.05 5.57
N LYS A 74 -3.03 -9.09 5.55
CA LYS A 74 -3.37 -7.66 5.63
C LYS A 74 -4.18 -7.18 4.42
N ILE A 75 -3.88 -7.68 3.22
CA ILE A 75 -4.66 -7.40 2.01
C ILE A 75 -6.12 -7.86 2.18
N SER A 76 -6.34 -9.11 2.58
CA SER A 76 -7.69 -9.64 2.84
C SER A 76 -8.42 -8.85 3.93
N GLN A 77 -7.73 -8.43 4.97
CA GLN A 77 -8.30 -7.57 6.03
C GLN A 77 -8.78 -6.24 5.45
N VAL A 78 -7.94 -5.55 4.66
CA VAL A 78 -8.29 -4.26 4.05
C VAL A 78 -9.45 -4.42 3.07
N ILE A 79 -9.49 -5.48 2.26
CA ILE A 79 -10.62 -5.78 1.37
C ILE A 79 -11.93 -5.91 2.17
N ALA A 80 -11.91 -6.66 3.28
CA ALA A 80 -13.08 -6.81 4.14
C ALA A 80 -13.51 -5.47 4.77
N LEU A 81 -12.55 -4.62 5.15
CA LEU A 81 -12.82 -3.30 5.70
C LEU A 81 -13.40 -2.31 4.66
N ASP A 82 -13.08 -2.47 3.37
CA ASP A 82 -13.66 -1.67 2.28
C ASP A 82 -15.11 -2.07 1.97
N GLY A 83 -15.39 -3.37 1.95
CA GLY A 83 -16.72 -3.90 1.65
C GLY A 83 -17.76 -3.68 2.76
N ALA A 84 -17.31 -3.41 3.99
CA ALA A 84 -18.17 -3.09 5.14
C ALA A 84 -18.59 -1.61 5.20
N LYS A 85 -18.60 -0.90 4.07
CA LYS A 85 -19.12 0.48 3.92
C LYS A 85 -20.63 0.54 4.05
#